data_AF-A0A1M7R3H0-F1
#
_entry.id   AF-A0A1M7R3H0-F1
#
_cell.length_a   1.000
_cell.length_b   1.000
_cell.length_c   1.000
_cell.angle_alpha   90.00
_cell.angle_beta   90.00
_cell.angle_gamma   90.00
#
_symmetry.space_group_name_H-M   'P 1'
#
loop_
_entity.id
_entity.type
_entity.pdbx_description
1 polymer ?
#
loop_
_entity_poly.entity_id
_entity_poly.type
_entity_poly.pdbx_seq_one_letter_code
_entity_poly.pdbx_strand_id
1 'polypeptide(L)'
;MTKRRNMPFALVVAVVLALGLVASAPALARSDTAGHGTSSLVGAWRMTTLEVGTGGNLAPVPYSGQIIFTKSGNVSVQAMNPDPDAADTAYTVNGYEAFYGQYTVDKKAKTFQVTVQSAAVRTLIGQRLTRVFVVSRDTLVLTPADPAEGWRVTYERL
;
A
#
# COMPACT_ATOMS: atom_id res chain seq x y z
N MET A 1 40.39 15.72 -66.29
CA MET A 1 41.48 16.58 -65.78
C MET A 1 40.87 17.71 -64.95
N THR A 2 41.35 17.76 -63.70
CA THR A 2 41.19 18.71 -62.59
C THR A 2 41.11 20.19 -63.00
N LYS A 3 40.29 21.05 -62.35
CA LYS A 3 40.74 21.96 -61.26
C LYS A 3 39.68 22.99 -60.82
N ARG A 4 39.63 23.19 -59.50
CA ARG A 4 38.85 24.14 -58.69
C ARG A 4 39.14 25.62 -59.00
N ARG A 5 38.17 26.52 -58.72
CA ARG A 5 38.37 27.68 -57.80
C ARG A 5 37.08 28.45 -57.46
N ASN A 6 36.72 28.41 -56.18
CA ASN A 6 36.34 29.47 -55.22
C ASN A 6 35.44 30.67 -55.63
N MET A 7 34.32 30.77 -54.88
CA MET A 7 33.52 31.92 -54.38
C MET A 7 34.20 33.30 -54.37
N PRO A 8 33.45 34.44 -54.44
CA PRO A 8 32.52 34.84 -53.35
C PRO A 8 31.29 35.67 -53.79
N PHE A 9 30.25 35.81 -52.95
CA PHE A 9 29.58 37.12 -52.72
C PHE A 9 28.63 37.01 -51.52
N ALA A 10 28.50 38.15 -50.85
CA ALA A 10 28.10 38.31 -49.46
C ALA A 10 26.59 38.33 -49.21
N LEU A 11 26.23 37.97 -47.97
CA LEU A 11 25.29 38.63 -47.04
C LEU A 11 23.94 39.17 -47.57
N VAL A 12 22.81 38.73 -46.98
CA VAL A 12 21.79 39.59 -46.31
C VAL A 12 20.58 38.75 -45.83
N VAL A 13 20.42 38.74 -44.49
CA VAL A 13 19.19 38.87 -43.67
C VAL A 13 17.98 37.92 -43.87
N ALA A 14 17.83 37.04 -42.88
CA ALA A 14 16.66 36.56 -42.12
C ALA A 14 15.22 36.70 -42.66
N VAL A 15 14.48 35.57 -42.66
CA VAL A 15 13.09 35.47 -42.15
C VAL A 15 12.87 34.07 -41.53
N VAL A 16 12.30 34.05 -40.32
CA VAL A 16 11.94 32.89 -39.49
C VAL A 16 10.70 32.18 -40.03
N LEU A 17 10.71 30.85 -40.09
CA LEU A 17 9.49 30.03 -40.00
C LEU A 17 9.81 28.70 -39.30
N ALA A 18 9.42 28.62 -38.03
CA ALA A 18 9.38 27.41 -37.24
C ALA A 18 8.14 26.58 -37.65
N LEU A 19 8.34 25.33 -38.10
CA LEU A 19 7.27 24.33 -38.16
C LEU A 19 7.55 23.22 -37.15
N GLY A 20 6.54 22.97 -36.30
CA GLY A 20 6.65 22.25 -35.04
C GLY A 20 6.77 20.74 -35.12
N LEU A 21 7.50 20.20 -34.14
CA LEU A 21 7.42 18.80 -33.73
C LEU A 21 6.18 18.65 -32.82
N VAL A 22 5.12 18.02 -33.34
CA VAL A 22 4.04 17.51 -32.51
C VAL A 22 4.52 16.21 -31.88
N ALA A 23 4.95 16.26 -30.62
CA ALA A 23 5.25 15.08 -29.83
C ALA A 23 3.94 14.41 -29.38
N SER A 24 3.59 13.28 -29.98
CA SER A 24 2.51 12.41 -29.51
C SER A 24 2.92 11.75 -28.19
N ALA A 25 2.53 12.34 -27.07
CA ALA A 25 2.63 11.67 -25.76
C ALA A 25 1.49 10.64 -25.65
N PRO A 26 1.74 9.39 -25.22
CA PRO A 26 0.67 8.48 -24.88
C PRO A 26 -0.05 9.01 -23.64
N ALA A 27 -1.34 9.28 -23.77
CA ALA A 27 -2.22 9.50 -22.63
C ALA A 27 -2.30 8.19 -21.84
N LEU A 28 -1.49 8.06 -20.79
CA LEU A 28 -1.77 7.11 -19.73
C LEU A 28 -3.11 7.52 -19.13
N ALA A 29 -4.18 6.85 -19.55
CA ALA A 29 -5.47 6.91 -18.91
C ALA A 29 -5.27 6.52 -17.43
N ARG A 30 -5.12 7.53 -16.58
CA ARG A 30 -5.16 7.37 -15.14
C ARG A 30 -6.60 6.98 -14.80
N SER A 31 -6.82 5.71 -14.54
CA SER A 31 -8.09 5.24 -13.99
C SER A 31 -8.26 5.87 -12.60
N ASP A 32 -8.90 7.04 -12.55
CA ASP A 32 -9.29 7.75 -11.32
C ASP A 32 -10.49 7.09 -10.62
N THR A 33 -10.56 5.76 -10.63
CA THR A 33 -11.58 4.98 -9.90
C THR A 33 -11.11 4.50 -8.52
N ALA A 34 -9.87 4.79 -8.11
CA ALA A 34 -9.35 4.42 -6.79
C ALA A 34 -9.56 5.49 -5.69
N GLY A 35 -10.20 6.62 -5.98
CA GLY A 35 -10.07 7.84 -5.16
C GLY A 35 -10.95 7.99 -3.92
N HIS A 36 -12.05 7.25 -3.77
CA HIS A 36 -13.06 7.57 -2.75
C HIS A 36 -13.29 6.48 -1.68
N GLY A 37 -12.54 5.37 -1.70
CA GLY A 37 -12.72 4.24 -0.74
C GLY A 37 -11.49 3.91 0.09
N THR A 38 -10.32 4.15 -0.48
CA THR A 38 -9.02 4.11 0.21
C THR A 38 -8.86 5.29 1.17
N SER A 39 -9.58 6.39 0.93
CA SER A 39 -9.37 7.67 1.64
C SER A 39 -9.50 7.57 3.16
N SER A 40 -10.40 6.74 3.70
CA SER A 40 -10.56 6.60 5.15
C SER A 40 -9.44 5.79 5.81
N LEU A 41 -8.84 4.84 5.09
CA LEU A 41 -7.75 4.00 5.59
C LEU A 41 -6.38 4.67 5.45
N VAL A 42 -6.19 5.52 4.45
CA VAL A 42 -4.92 6.24 4.24
C VAL A 42 -4.46 6.95 5.52
N GLY A 43 -3.20 6.73 5.88
CA GLY A 43 -2.59 7.24 7.09
C GLY A 43 -1.78 6.18 7.83
N ALA A 44 -1.16 6.60 8.93
CA ALA A 44 -0.52 5.70 9.89
C ALA A 44 -1.46 5.51 11.09
N TRP A 45 -1.47 4.29 11.61
CA TRP A 45 -2.36 3.88 12.69
C TRP A 45 -1.56 3.10 13.73
N ARG A 46 -1.60 3.53 14.99
CA ARG A 46 -0.93 2.89 16.12
C ARG A 46 -1.87 1.91 16.80
N MET A 47 -1.40 0.70 17.08
CA MET A 47 -2.19 -0.31 17.77
C MET A 47 -2.47 0.13 19.21
N THR A 48 -3.73 0.06 19.62
CA THR A 48 -4.16 0.34 21.00
C THR A 48 -4.58 -0.93 21.73
N THR A 49 -5.12 -1.91 21.02
CA THR A 49 -5.50 -3.22 21.58
C THR A 49 -5.44 -4.29 20.52
N LEU A 50 -4.89 -5.46 20.85
CA LEU A 50 -5.09 -6.71 20.12
C LEU A 50 -5.76 -7.71 21.06
N GLU A 51 -6.84 -8.33 20.62
CA GLU A 51 -7.56 -9.37 21.34
C GLU A 51 -7.60 -10.64 20.48
N VAL A 52 -7.36 -11.80 21.10
CA VAL A 52 -7.28 -13.11 20.42
C VAL A 52 -8.10 -14.15 21.19
N GLY A 53 -8.73 -15.09 20.48
CA GLY A 53 -9.51 -16.18 21.06
C GLY A 53 -10.50 -16.79 20.07
N THR A 54 -11.29 -17.78 20.50
CA THR A 54 -12.22 -18.51 19.62
C THR A 54 -13.67 -18.37 20.09
N GLY A 55 -14.63 -18.54 19.17
CA GLY A 55 -16.05 -18.57 19.51
C GLY A 55 -16.61 -17.25 20.11
N GLY A 56 -15.97 -16.12 19.82
CA GLY A 56 -16.35 -14.80 20.36
C GLY A 56 -15.75 -14.46 21.73
N ASN A 57 -15.01 -15.39 22.35
CA ASN A 57 -14.30 -15.15 23.60
C ASN A 57 -12.89 -14.63 23.32
N LEU A 58 -12.76 -13.34 23.00
CA LEU A 58 -11.47 -12.70 22.77
C LEU A 58 -10.88 -12.18 24.09
N ALA A 59 -9.58 -12.36 24.27
CA ALA A 59 -8.84 -11.82 25.41
C ALA A 59 -7.68 -10.93 24.91
N PRO A 60 -7.36 -9.83 25.62
CA PRO A 60 -6.27 -8.95 25.23
C PRO A 60 -4.93 -9.67 25.30
N VAL A 61 -4.08 -9.42 24.31
CA VAL A 61 -2.69 -9.89 24.26
C VAL A 61 -1.74 -8.68 24.17
N PRO A 62 -0.50 -8.78 24.70
CA PRO A 62 0.35 -7.61 24.92
C PRO A 62 1.05 -7.09 23.66
N TYR A 63 0.43 -7.21 22.49
CA TYR A 63 1.03 -6.75 21.24
C TYR A 63 1.05 -5.23 21.14
N SER A 64 2.11 -4.70 20.56
CA SER A 64 2.21 -3.31 20.12
C SER A 64 2.60 -3.26 18.66
N GLY A 65 2.24 -2.21 17.94
CA GLY A 65 2.52 -2.15 16.51
C GLY A 65 1.84 -1.00 15.80
N GLN A 66 1.91 -1.05 14.48
CA GLN A 66 1.27 -0.08 13.60
C GLN A 66 0.89 -0.69 12.26
N ILE A 67 -0.10 -0.08 11.61
CA ILE A 67 -0.45 -0.32 10.22
C ILE A 67 -0.44 1.01 9.48
N ILE A 68 0.16 1.03 8.29
CA ILE A 68 0.28 2.23 7.46
C ILE A 68 -0.30 1.95 6.09
N PHE A 69 -1.27 2.76 5.67
CA PHE A 69 -1.85 2.73 4.32
C PHE A 69 -1.42 3.97 3.55
N THR A 70 -0.86 3.76 2.36
CA THR A 70 -0.46 4.86 1.48
C THR A 70 -1.55 5.19 0.46
N LYS A 71 -1.53 6.43 -0.05
CA LYS A 71 -2.37 6.85 -1.19
C LYS A 71 -2.05 6.08 -2.48
N SER A 72 -0.84 5.54 -2.60
CA SER A 72 -0.41 4.73 -3.76
C SER A 72 -0.90 3.28 -3.71
N GLY A 73 -1.70 2.90 -2.70
CA GLY A 73 -2.26 1.55 -2.59
C GLY A 73 -1.32 0.53 -1.96
N ASN A 74 -0.33 0.97 -1.17
CA ASN A 74 0.51 0.08 -0.38
C ASN A 74 0.04 0.05 1.08
N VAL A 75 0.20 -1.10 1.73
CA VAL A 75 0.03 -1.28 3.16
C VAL A 75 1.26 -1.92 3.77
N SER A 76 1.66 -1.48 4.96
CA SER A 76 2.72 -2.07 5.76
C SER A 76 2.19 -2.32 7.17
N VAL A 77 2.44 -3.52 7.69
CA VAL A 77 1.99 -4.00 8.99
C VAL A 77 3.20 -4.41 9.80
N GLN A 78 3.23 -3.96 11.06
CA GLN A 78 4.19 -4.41 12.06
C GLN A 78 3.46 -4.59 13.39
N ALA A 79 3.68 -5.72 14.05
CA ALA A 79 3.22 -5.95 15.42
C ALA A 79 4.19 -6.86 16.18
N MET A 80 4.36 -6.65 17.47
CA MET A 80 5.32 -7.37 18.30
C MET A 80 4.68 -7.78 19.62
N ASN A 81 4.79 -9.06 19.96
CA ASN A 81 4.68 -9.52 21.34
C ASN A 81 5.99 -9.19 22.07
N PRO A 82 5.98 -8.44 23.19
CA PRO A 82 7.19 -8.14 23.95
C PRO A 82 7.77 -9.35 24.68
N ASP A 83 7.01 -10.45 24.81
CA ASP A 83 7.49 -11.70 25.39
C ASP A 83 8.56 -12.35 24.48
N PRO A 84 9.82 -12.49 24.93
CA PRO A 84 10.88 -13.10 24.13
C PRO A 84 10.64 -14.58 23.82
N ASP A 85 9.75 -15.24 24.58
CA ASP A 85 9.41 -16.65 24.43
C ASP A 85 8.06 -16.85 23.70
N ALA A 86 7.50 -15.77 23.11
CA ALA A 86 6.27 -15.84 22.35
C ALA A 86 6.37 -16.84 21.19
N ALA A 87 5.48 -17.82 21.20
CA ALA A 87 5.41 -18.84 20.15
C ALA A 87 5.09 -18.22 18.77
N ASP A 88 5.62 -18.84 17.73
CA ASP A 88 5.28 -18.52 16.35
C ASP A 88 3.78 -18.76 16.08
N THR A 89 3.22 -17.93 15.22
CA THR A 89 1.82 -18.04 14.78
C THR A 89 1.74 -18.12 13.26
N ALA A 90 0.53 -18.14 12.70
CA ALA A 90 0.34 -18.00 11.26
C ALA A 90 0.90 -16.68 10.70
N TYR A 91 1.07 -15.65 11.54
CA TYR A 91 1.45 -14.29 11.12
C TYR A 91 2.77 -13.80 11.74
N THR A 92 3.33 -14.51 12.73
CA THR A 92 4.51 -14.06 13.50
C THR A 92 5.64 -15.07 13.48
N VAL A 93 6.88 -14.56 13.43
CA VAL A 93 8.11 -15.30 13.76
C VAL A 93 8.78 -14.61 14.94
N ASN A 94 9.17 -15.35 15.98
CA ASN A 94 9.74 -14.82 17.22
C ASN A 94 8.91 -13.66 17.80
N GLY A 95 7.60 -13.85 17.90
CA GLY A 95 6.66 -12.82 18.39
C GLY A 95 6.43 -11.62 17.46
N TYR A 96 7.11 -11.55 16.30
CA TYR A 96 7.05 -10.40 15.41
C TYR A 96 6.28 -10.68 14.12
N GLU A 97 5.25 -9.88 13.88
CA GLU A 97 4.53 -9.77 12.61
C GLU A 97 5.15 -8.64 11.80
N ALA A 98 5.54 -8.93 10.57
CA ALA A 98 5.87 -7.91 9.59
C ALA A 98 5.51 -8.38 8.20
N PHE A 99 4.74 -7.58 7.47
CA PHE A 99 4.54 -7.76 6.03
C PHE A 99 4.17 -6.45 5.37
N TYR A 100 4.38 -6.38 4.05
CA TYR A 100 3.85 -5.30 3.23
C TYR A 100 3.36 -5.82 1.89
N GLY A 101 2.53 -5.03 1.23
CA GLY A 101 2.06 -5.32 -0.12
C GLY A 101 1.06 -4.30 -0.65
N GLN A 102 0.47 -4.64 -1.78
CA GLN A 102 -0.58 -3.84 -2.39
C GLN A 102 -1.92 -4.16 -1.72
N TYR A 103 -2.75 -3.15 -1.46
CA TYR A 103 -4.11 -3.35 -0.97
C TYR A 103 -5.17 -2.80 -1.92
N THR A 104 -6.31 -3.48 -1.95
CA THR A 104 -7.54 -3.03 -2.61
C THR A 104 -8.68 -2.98 -1.60
N VAL A 105 -9.70 -2.16 -1.84
CA VAL A 105 -10.82 -1.95 -0.91
C VAL A 105 -12.14 -2.27 -1.60
N ASP A 106 -12.94 -3.16 -0.99
CA ASP A 106 -14.35 -3.32 -1.31
C ASP A 106 -15.17 -2.52 -0.29
N LYS A 107 -15.71 -1.38 -0.74
CA LYS A 107 -16.49 -0.49 0.13
C LYS A 107 -17.85 -1.06 0.53
N LYS A 108 -18.41 -1.96 -0.28
CA LYS A 108 -19.72 -2.56 -0.05
C LYS A 108 -19.58 -3.67 0.99
N ALA A 109 -18.55 -4.51 0.85
CA ALA A 109 -18.24 -5.56 1.81
C ALA A 109 -17.55 -5.04 3.08
N LYS A 110 -17.08 -3.77 3.09
CA LYS A 110 -16.27 -3.19 4.17
C LYS A 110 -15.02 -4.02 4.44
N THR A 111 -14.38 -4.47 3.37
CA THR A 111 -13.14 -5.22 3.43
C THR A 111 -12.03 -4.54 2.67
N PHE A 112 -10.80 -4.77 3.09
CA PHE A 112 -9.64 -4.59 2.23
C PHE A 112 -8.90 -5.92 2.09
N GLN A 113 -8.24 -6.09 0.95
CA GLN A 113 -7.43 -7.28 0.68
C GLN A 113 -6.01 -6.85 0.41
N VAL A 114 -5.04 -7.51 1.04
CA VAL A 114 -3.62 -7.31 0.82
C VAL A 114 -3.07 -8.45 -0.02
N THR A 115 -2.42 -8.14 -1.13
CA THR A 115 -1.55 -9.10 -1.83
C THR A 115 -0.15 -8.96 -1.26
N VAL A 116 0.27 -9.93 -0.44
CA VAL A 116 1.53 -9.87 0.32
C VAL A 116 2.73 -9.98 -0.62
N GLN A 117 3.62 -9.00 -0.57
CA GLN A 117 4.83 -8.95 -1.40
C GLN A 117 6.08 -9.41 -0.65
N SER A 118 6.14 -9.14 0.65
CA SER A 118 7.20 -9.60 1.54
C SER A 118 6.66 -9.73 2.95
N ALA A 119 7.18 -10.69 3.71
CA ALA A 119 6.75 -10.96 5.08
C ALA A 119 7.88 -11.64 5.89
N ALA A 120 7.84 -11.48 7.21
CA ALA A 120 8.67 -12.25 8.14
C ALA A 120 8.33 -13.76 8.05
N VAL A 121 7.05 -14.10 8.08
CA VAL A 121 6.55 -15.45 7.78
C VAL A 121 6.54 -15.65 6.26
N ARG A 122 7.57 -16.33 5.73
CA ARG A 122 7.79 -16.47 4.27
C ARG A 122 6.62 -17.11 3.52
N THR A 123 5.85 -17.98 4.16
CA THR A 123 4.71 -18.66 3.54
C THR A 123 3.55 -17.71 3.20
N LEU A 124 3.52 -16.50 3.78
CA LEU A 124 2.54 -15.47 3.43
C LEU A 124 2.80 -14.81 2.08
N ILE A 125 4.03 -14.87 1.55
CA ILE A 125 4.40 -14.19 0.30
C ILE A 125 3.55 -14.72 -0.86
N GLY A 126 2.91 -13.81 -1.59
CA GLY A 126 1.99 -14.13 -2.69
C GLY A 126 0.55 -14.44 -2.26
N GLN A 127 0.28 -14.58 -0.95
CA GLN A 127 -1.08 -14.78 -0.46
C GLN A 127 -1.91 -13.50 -0.50
N ARG A 128 -3.24 -13.69 -0.42
CA ARG A 128 -4.23 -12.63 -0.31
C ARG A 128 -4.88 -12.67 1.06
N LEU A 129 -4.63 -11.65 1.88
CA LEU A 129 -5.19 -11.52 3.22
C LEU A 129 -6.36 -10.55 3.18
N THR A 130 -7.58 -11.00 3.48
CA THR A 130 -8.79 -10.16 3.47
C THR A 130 -9.18 -9.81 4.90
N ARG A 131 -9.28 -8.51 5.20
CA ARG A 131 -9.67 -7.99 6.52
C ARG A 131 -10.96 -7.19 6.40
N VAL A 132 -11.86 -7.37 7.36
CA VAL A 132 -13.00 -6.49 7.57
C VAL A 132 -12.50 -5.27 8.34
N PHE A 133 -12.97 -4.08 7.97
CA PHE A 133 -12.57 -2.84 8.63
C PHE A 133 -13.76 -1.95 8.99
N VAL A 134 -13.62 -1.26 10.11
CA VAL A 134 -14.49 -0.14 10.51
C VAL A 134 -13.60 1.04 10.84
N VAL A 135 -13.82 2.17 10.16
CA VAL A 135 -13.18 3.45 10.50
C VAL A 135 -14.23 4.36 11.10
N SER A 136 -13.96 4.89 12.30
CA SER A 136 -14.77 5.90 12.98
C SER A 136 -13.87 7.00 13.52
N ARG A 137 -13.91 8.18 12.90
CA ARG A 137 -13.00 9.31 13.17
C ARG A 137 -11.53 8.86 13.11
N ASP A 138 -10.89 8.79 14.27
CA ASP A 138 -9.49 8.45 14.47
C ASP A 138 -9.30 7.02 14.99
N THR A 139 -10.33 6.18 14.93
CA THR A 139 -10.27 4.77 15.31
C THR A 139 -10.43 3.87 14.09
N LEU A 140 -9.53 2.90 13.97
CA LEU A 140 -9.62 1.80 13.01
C LEU A 140 -9.77 0.49 13.77
N VAL A 141 -10.81 -0.28 13.47
CA VAL A 141 -10.99 -1.64 13.98
C VAL A 141 -10.87 -2.61 12.82
N LEU A 142 -10.03 -3.63 12.97
CA LEU A 142 -9.91 -4.72 12.02
C LEU A 142 -10.34 -6.05 12.66
N THR A 143 -10.98 -6.88 11.85
CA THR A 143 -11.30 -8.28 12.16
C THR A 143 -11.01 -9.16 10.95
N PRO A 144 -10.80 -10.47 11.14
CA PRO A 144 -10.65 -11.39 10.01
C PRO A 144 -11.96 -11.49 9.22
N ALA A 145 -11.84 -11.87 7.94
CA ALA A 145 -13.00 -12.21 7.13
C ALA A 145 -13.60 -13.57 7.54
N ASP A 146 -12.76 -14.50 7.99
CA ASP A 146 -13.19 -15.75 8.62
C ASP A 146 -13.15 -15.60 10.16
N PRO A 147 -14.30 -15.63 10.86
CA PRO A 147 -14.35 -15.55 12.31
C PRO A 147 -13.55 -16.64 13.03
N ALA A 148 -13.26 -17.78 12.38
CA ALA A 148 -12.44 -18.84 12.95
C ALA A 148 -10.97 -18.43 13.16
N GLU A 149 -10.48 -17.39 12.47
CA GLU A 149 -9.13 -16.84 12.74
C GLU A 149 -9.02 -16.19 14.13
N GLY A 150 -10.13 -15.73 14.71
CA GLY A 150 -10.20 -15.48 16.15
C GLY A 150 -9.41 -14.29 16.69
N TRP A 151 -9.45 -13.14 16.02
CA TRP A 151 -8.77 -11.93 16.52
C TRP A 151 -9.54 -10.64 16.21
N ARG A 152 -9.26 -9.60 17.00
CA ARG A 152 -9.74 -8.23 16.80
C ARG A 152 -8.62 -7.27 17.18
N VAL A 153 -8.33 -6.32 16.30
CA VAL A 153 -7.34 -5.27 16.60
C VAL A 153 -7.96 -3.90 16.46
N THR A 154 -7.65 -3.04 17.42
CA THR A 154 -8.04 -1.64 17.43
C THR A 154 -6.79 -0.79 17.30
N TYR A 155 -6.87 0.22 16.46
CA TYR A 155 -5.83 1.22 16.26
C TYR A 155 -6.42 2.62 16.43
N GLU A 156 -5.54 3.56 16.76
CA GLU A 156 -5.79 4.99 16.67
C GLU A 156 -4.97 5.61 15.54
N ARG A 157 -5.45 6.70 14.97
CA ARG A 157 -4.75 7.46 13.93
C ARG A 157 -3.59 8.26 14.55
N LEU A 158 -2.45 8.28 13.85
CA LEU A 158 -1.31 9.14 14.14
C LEU A 158 -1.39 10.49 13.42
#